data_AF-A0AAU6Y9T7-F1
#
_entry.id   AF-A0AAU6Y9T7-F1
#
_cell.length_a   1.000
_cell.length_b   1.000
_cell.length_c   1.000
_cell.angle_alpha   90.00
_cell.angle_beta   90.00
_cell.angle_gamma   90.00
#
_symmetry.space_group_name_H-M   'P 1'
#
loop_
_entity.id
_entity.type
_entity.pdbx_description
1 polymer ?
#
loop_
_entity_poly.entity_id
_entity_poly.type
_entity_poly.pdbx_seq_one_letter_code
_entity_poly.pdbx_strand_id
1 'polypeptide(L)'
;MTSRTTMTASEIGEIYSPAPFRYDFEYLLNWAEPFTLPLVPPDSAAFFSIGADSRDAEAKAQKIINKIEATRPSAPPGLKQYLDNHYSAIDARHTDELIRLQAKRQFLLDLQEKIIYKRLPTDDFSGIHVYAPGLTPAYLFYTYIDPHINVGKEFYIAQGFLFALMRSITAAQIEILLGQSLKIIHRKITTVNSKLAPTEKITSESNTITFSITPSIQLSTTLGAIGNSHYHNRQLETTLRSGRQLLARAAGAAASRLFNVGIGALLYSSELGNSDLYHETTLSLPADSLIPDLPDQLYEKALSHGVAESTYRIYTRNDIYTLIKNQQTASLESRVPLRPLYFDEATNSYISVPSQKFPIKLTLPAHTPGDTSTTKPGAQIPSYPYRGVTLNPLHIEASPLPALEPEDFKDCIYCFPPESGLPPLYVVFNSPYPGATTKGTYSGRPYNPDKAGGPIERLDWRKTKITADGIELVKLHTSRFEPSDANKIMIDRLKKILQGQLEATDTDKRFYTHEIRELERFRALEIPDKIRPEDRGEAWNNTHAATLEDYQLTSELELLYTPEAIEADDRQTARENQ
;
A
#
# COMPACT_ATOMS: atom_id res chain seq x y z
N MET A 1 -41.79 44.03 2.40
CA MET A 1 -40.38 43.83 1.99
C MET A 1 -39.58 43.48 3.24
N THR A 2 -39.36 42.19 3.49
CA THR A 2 -38.46 41.73 4.57
C THR A 2 -37.02 41.95 4.12
N SER A 3 -36.22 42.68 4.90
CA SER A 3 -34.79 42.85 4.62
C SER A 3 -34.08 41.50 4.67
N ARG A 4 -33.27 41.19 3.65
CA ARG A 4 -32.41 39.99 3.65
C ARG A 4 -31.25 40.19 4.63
N THR A 5 -30.97 39.20 5.47
CA THR A 5 -29.78 39.14 6.31
C THR A 5 -28.62 38.57 5.48
N THR A 6 -27.55 39.35 5.31
CA THR A 6 -26.35 38.94 4.56
C THR A 6 -25.15 38.74 5.50
N MET A 7 -24.20 37.88 5.11
CA MET A 7 -22.90 37.76 5.76
C MET A 7 -22.20 39.14 5.82
N THR A 8 -21.61 39.44 6.97
CA THR A 8 -20.79 40.62 7.21
C THR A 8 -19.42 40.48 6.56
N ALA A 9 -18.71 41.59 6.36
CA ALA A 9 -17.34 41.57 5.85
C ALA A 9 -16.38 40.77 6.75
N SER A 10 -16.64 40.72 8.06
CA SER A 10 -15.86 39.91 9.01
C SER A 10 -16.07 38.42 8.78
N GLU A 11 -17.34 37.98 8.68
CA GLU A 11 -17.68 36.57 8.42
C GLU A 11 -17.18 36.10 7.04
N ILE A 12 -17.20 36.97 6.03
CA ILE A 12 -16.59 36.67 4.72
C ILE A 12 -15.07 36.54 4.84
N GLY A 13 -14.42 37.40 5.62
CA GLY A 13 -12.97 37.36 5.84
C GLY A 13 -12.48 36.12 6.60
N GLU A 14 -13.35 35.46 7.34
CA GLU A 14 -13.06 34.18 8.02
C GLU A 14 -13.05 32.97 7.06
N ILE A 15 -13.78 33.05 5.94
CA ILE A 15 -13.93 31.94 4.98
C ILE A 15 -13.17 32.15 3.66
N TYR A 16 -12.93 33.40 3.26
CA TYR A 16 -12.36 33.76 1.97
C TYR A 16 -11.25 34.81 2.10
N SER A 17 -10.11 34.50 1.49
CA SER A 17 -8.97 35.40 1.34
C SER A 17 -8.94 35.99 -0.07
N PRO A 18 -8.87 37.33 -0.24
CA PRO A 18 -8.73 37.99 -1.54
C PRO A 18 -7.30 37.91 -2.11
N ALA A 19 -6.40 37.16 -1.47
CA ALA A 19 -5.06 36.91 -2.00
C ALA A 19 -5.12 36.31 -3.42
N PRO A 20 -4.05 36.40 -4.22
CA PRO A 20 -4.02 35.71 -5.51
C PRO A 20 -3.83 34.20 -5.31
N PHE A 21 -4.76 33.39 -5.83
CA PHE A 21 -4.61 31.93 -5.85
C PHE A 21 -3.51 31.52 -6.83
N ARG A 22 -2.77 30.47 -6.47
CA ARG A 22 -1.68 29.94 -7.31
C ARG A 22 -1.75 28.42 -7.36
N TYR A 23 -1.45 27.87 -8.53
CA TYR A 23 -1.35 26.42 -8.70
C TYR A 23 0.04 25.87 -8.42
N ASP A 24 1.01 26.71 -8.00
CA ASP A 24 2.37 26.23 -7.76
C ASP A 24 2.40 25.18 -6.66
N PHE A 25 3.26 24.18 -6.85
CA PHE A 25 3.27 22.98 -6.02
C PHE A 25 3.49 23.27 -4.52
N GLU A 26 4.28 24.27 -4.15
CA GLU A 26 4.45 24.67 -2.74
C GLU A 26 3.16 25.23 -2.15
N TYR A 27 2.45 26.07 -2.90
CA TYR A 27 1.15 26.60 -2.52
C TYR A 27 0.10 25.50 -2.38
N LEU A 28 0.07 24.53 -3.31
CA LEU A 28 -0.85 23.39 -3.23
C LEU A 28 -0.67 22.57 -1.95
N LEU A 29 0.58 22.33 -1.53
CA LEU A 29 0.88 21.64 -0.27
C LEU A 29 0.45 22.45 0.97
N ASN A 30 0.33 23.77 0.85
CA ASN A 30 0.11 24.71 1.94
C ASN A 30 -1.25 25.44 1.87
N TRP A 31 -2.24 24.92 1.12
CA TRP A 31 -3.59 25.49 1.10
C TRP A 31 -4.14 25.61 2.54
N ALA A 32 -4.49 26.84 2.94
CA ALA A 32 -4.77 27.25 4.32
C ALA A 32 -6.06 28.10 4.42
N GLU A 33 -6.60 28.23 5.63
CA GLU A 33 -7.75 29.08 5.96
C GLU A 33 -7.31 30.49 6.41
N PRO A 34 -8.01 31.56 6.00
CA PRO A 34 -9.13 31.60 5.05
C PRO A 34 -8.68 31.28 3.61
N PHE A 35 -9.51 30.57 2.85
CA PHE A 35 -9.12 30.02 1.56
C PHE A 35 -9.01 31.09 0.48
N THR A 36 -7.97 30.97 -0.34
CA THR A 36 -7.90 31.70 -1.59
C THR A 36 -8.56 30.90 -2.71
N LEU A 37 -9.32 31.57 -3.59
CA LEU A 37 -10.03 30.95 -4.71
C LEU A 37 -9.47 31.45 -6.05
N PRO A 38 -9.51 30.62 -7.12
CA PRO A 38 -8.98 31.00 -8.43
C PRO A 38 -9.82 32.08 -9.14
N LEU A 39 -11.03 32.36 -8.64
CA LEU A 39 -11.91 33.41 -9.12
C LEU A 39 -12.37 34.26 -7.94
N VAL A 40 -12.57 35.56 -8.20
CA VAL A 40 -13.26 36.45 -7.26
C VAL A 40 -14.71 35.97 -7.12
N PRO A 41 -15.20 35.71 -5.89
CA PRO A 41 -16.60 35.35 -5.66
C PRO A 41 -17.54 36.40 -6.28
N PRO A 42 -18.62 35.98 -6.96
CA PRO A 42 -19.58 36.92 -7.52
C PRO A 42 -20.30 37.68 -6.40
N ASP A 43 -20.83 38.86 -6.71
CA ASP A 43 -21.72 39.55 -5.79
C ASP A 43 -22.96 38.69 -5.52
N SER A 44 -23.02 38.14 -4.31
CA SER A 44 -24.11 37.28 -3.86
C SER A 44 -25.50 37.91 -3.95
N ALA A 45 -25.63 39.24 -3.80
CA ALA A 45 -26.92 39.91 -3.94
C ALA A 45 -27.42 39.89 -5.38
N ALA A 46 -26.50 40.05 -6.34
CA ALA A 46 -26.77 39.93 -7.77
C ALA A 46 -26.94 38.46 -8.21
N PHE A 47 -26.21 37.53 -7.58
CA PHE A 47 -26.27 36.10 -7.87
C PHE A 47 -27.69 35.53 -7.59
N PHE A 48 -28.30 35.94 -6.48
CA PHE A 48 -29.62 35.49 -6.00
C PHE A 48 -30.75 36.52 -6.21
N SER A 49 -30.72 37.28 -7.32
CA SER A 49 -31.71 38.32 -7.64
C SER A 49 -33.16 37.81 -7.63
N ILE A 50 -34.05 38.55 -6.96
CA ILE A 50 -35.46 38.19 -6.71
C ILE A 50 -36.27 38.13 -8.02
N GLY A 51 -37.00 37.02 -8.24
CA GLY A 51 -37.95 36.85 -9.35
C GLY A 51 -37.54 35.87 -10.47
N ALA A 52 -36.34 35.28 -10.38
CA ALA A 52 -35.92 34.20 -11.28
C ALA A 52 -36.27 32.83 -10.69
N ASP A 53 -36.79 31.95 -11.54
CA ASP A 53 -37.10 30.55 -11.27
C ASP A 53 -35.89 29.86 -10.60
N SER A 54 -36.10 29.00 -9.62
CA SER A 54 -35.03 28.45 -8.78
C SER A 54 -33.97 27.65 -9.60
N ARG A 55 -34.32 27.22 -10.82
CA ARG A 55 -33.42 26.65 -11.86
C ARG A 55 -32.36 27.62 -12.41
N ASP A 56 -32.53 28.94 -12.25
CA ASP A 56 -31.53 29.94 -12.64
C ASP A 56 -30.27 29.87 -11.76
N ALA A 57 -30.43 29.51 -10.47
CA ALA A 57 -29.31 29.36 -9.54
C ALA A 57 -28.43 28.15 -9.88
N GLU A 58 -29.03 27.02 -10.30
CA GLU A 58 -28.30 25.85 -10.80
C GLU A 58 -27.47 26.21 -12.04
N ALA A 59 -28.09 26.86 -13.04
CA ALA A 59 -27.41 27.26 -14.26
C ALA A 59 -26.26 28.26 -14.00
N LYS A 60 -26.45 29.20 -13.05
CA LYS A 60 -25.40 30.12 -12.60
C LYS A 60 -24.27 29.40 -11.85
N ALA A 61 -24.60 28.44 -10.99
CA ALA A 61 -23.61 27.60 -10.31
C ALA A 61 -22.78 26.79 -11.30
N GLN A 62 -23.42 26.18 -12.32
CA GLN A 62 -22.71 25.45 -13.37
C GLN A 62 -21.75 26.36 -14.15
N LYS A 63 -22.13 27.61 -14.44
CA LYS A 63 -21.23 28.58 -15.08
C LYS A 63 -20.01 28.89 -14.21
N ILE A 64 -20.16 28.97 -12.89
CA ILE A 64 -19.05 29.18 -11.96
C ILE A 64 -18.14 27.95 -11.95
N ILE A 65 -18.70 26.75 -11.83
CA ILE A 65 -17.95 25.48 -11.87
C ILE A 65 -17.08 25.45 -13.13
N ASN A 66 -17.68 25.64 -14.31
CA ASN A 66 -16.96 25.63 -15.58
C ASN A 66 -15.83 26.67 -15.64
N LYS A 67 -16.03 27.86 -15.05
CA LYS A 67 -15.00 28.90 -15.00
C LYS A 67 -13.85 28.50 -14.09
N ILE A 68 -14.12 27.94 -12.91
CA ILE A 68 -13.07 27.47 -11.99
C ILE A 68 -12.31 26.33 -12.67
N GLU A 69 -13.00 25.37 -13.29
CA GLU A 69 -12.38 24.25 -14.00
C GLU A 69 -11.47 24.69 -15.15
N ALA A 70 -11.86 25.74 -15.88
CA ALA A 70 -11.05 26.31 -16.95
C ALA A 70 -9.73 26.93 -16.45
N THR A 71 -9.60 27.20 -15.14
CA THR A 71 -8.34 27.71 -14.57
C THR A 71 -7.31 26.63 -14.28
N ARG A 72 -7.70 25.34 -14.30
CA ARG A 72 -6.82 24.23 -13.93
C ARG A 72 -5.69 24.04 -14.95
N PRO A 73 -4.41 24.01 -14.51
CA PRO A 73 -3.30 23.60 -15.37
C PRO A 73 -3.41 22.15 -15.84
N SER A 74 -2.81 21.84 -16.99
CA SER A 74 -2.76 20.46 -17.52
C SER A 74 -1.77 19.55 -16.79
N ALA A 75 -0.80 20.12 -16.07
CA ALA A 75 0.20 19.41 -15.28
C ALA A 75 0.53 20.21 -14.01
N PRO A 76 1.09 19.58 -12.96
CA PRO A 76 1.39 20.25 -11.68
C PRO A 76 2.51 21.28 -11.84
N PRO A 77 2.22 22.59 -11.82
CA PRO A 77 3.23 23.60 -12.07
C PRO A 77 4.16 23.74 -10.86
N GLY A 78 5.45 23.94 -11.12
CA GLY A 78 6.46 24.12 -10.07
C GLY A 78 6.98 22.84 -9.40
N LEU A 79 6.37 21.67 -9.62
CA LEU A 79 6.86 20.39 -9.04
C LEU A 79 8.31 20.09 -9.42
N LYS A 80 8.68 20.26 -10.70
CA LYS A 80 10.06 20.03 -11.15
C LYS A 80 11.05 20.91 -10.41
N GLN A 81 10.76 22.22 -10.34
CA GLN A 81 11.59 23.18 -9.64
C GLN A 81 11.70 22.87 -8.14
N TYR A 82 10.59 22.48 -7.51
CA TYR A 82 10.57 22.04 -6.12
C TYR A 82 11.54 20.87 -5.88
N LEU A 83 11.47 19.83 -6.72
CA LEU A 83 12.35 18.67 -6.63
C LEU A 83 13.82 19.02 -6.89
N ASP A 84 14.09 19.81 -7.93
CA ASP A 84 15.45 20.21 -8.31
C ASP A 84 16.14 21.03 -7.20
N ASN A 85 15.39 21.93 -6.54
CA ASN A 85 15.88 22.69 -5.39
C ASN A 85 16.26 21.78 -4.21
N HIS A 86 15.41 20.81 -3.88
CA HIS A 86 15.66 19.89 -2.76
C HIS A 86 16.80 18.91 -3.08
N TYR A 87 16.88 18.42 -4.30
CA TYR A 87 17.99 17.55 -4.74
C TYR A 87 19.32 18.30 -4.69
N SER A 88 19.36 19.54 -5.15
CA SER A 88 20.56 20.38 -5.09
C SER A 88 21.01 20.60 -3.64
N ALA A 89 20.07 20.82 -2.73
CA ALA A 89 20.37 20.94 -1.30
C ALA A 89 20.92 19.63 -0.69
N ILE A 90 20.41 18.48 -1.11
CA ILE A 90 20.91 17.16 -0.68
C ILE A 90 22.32 16.93 -1.23
N ASP A 91 22.55 17.22 -2.51
CA ASP A 91 23.85 17.05 -3.17
C ASP A 91 24.92 17.95 -2.55
N ALA A 92 24.55 19.14 -2.07
CA ALA A 92 25.47 20.04 -1.36
C ALA A 92 25.84 19.54 0.06
N ARG A 93 24.99 18.73 0.70
CA ARG A 93 25.19 18.24 2.08
C ARG A 93 25.98 16.93 2.17
N HIS A 94 25.99 16.14 1.10
CA HIS A 94 26.58 14.81 1.11
C HIS A 94 27.55 14.64 -0.06
N THR A 95 28.79 14.26 0.23
CA THR A 95 29.83 14.04 -0.79
C THR A 95 29.80 12.61 -1.34
N ASP A 96 29.40 11.64 -0.53
CA ASP A 96 29.28 10.23 -0.90
C ASP A 96 28.03 9.99 -1.80
N GLU A 97 28.19 9.17 -2.84
CA GLU A 97 27.12 8.91 -3.83
C GLU A 97 26.00 8.03 -3.26
N LEU A 98 26.33 7.03 -2.47
CA LEU A 98 25.37 6.13 -1.84
C LEU A 98 24.51 6.92 -0.83
N ILE A 99 25.14 7.75 0.01
CA ILE A 99 24.45 8.62 0.97
C ILE A 99 23.57 9.65 0.24
N ARG A 100 24.01 10.21 -0.90
CA ARG A 100 23.19 11.11 -1.72
C ARG A 100 21.94 10.42 -2.26
N LEU A 101 22.08 9.21 -2.81
CA LEU A 101 20.97 8.43 -3.32
C LEU A 101 19.97 8.07 -2.21
N GLN A 102 20.48 7.68 -1.04
CA GLN A 102 19.69 7.38 0.14
C GLN A 102 18.93 8.60 0.67
N ALA A 103 19.56 9.77 0.74
CA ALA A 103 18.92 11.02 1.16
C ALA A 103 17.87 11.51 0.14
N LYS A 104 18.13 11.36 -1.17
CA LYS A 104 17.15 11.67 -2.22
C LYS A 104 15.93 10.75 -2.15
N ARG A 105 16.15 9.45 -1.95
CA ARG A 105 15.07 8.48 -1.71
C ARG A 105 14.22 8.89 -0.51
N GLN A 106 14.88 9.24 0.59
CA GLN A 106 14.22 9.65 1.83
C GLN A 106 13.32 10.88 1.62
N PHE A 107 13.85 11.94 0.99
CA PHE A 107 13.08 13.14 0.67
C PHE A 107 11.86 12.84 -0.21
N LEU A 108 12.00 12.00 -1.23
CA LEU A 108 10.88 11.65 -2.11
C LEU A 108 9.76 10.91 -1.36
N LEU A 109 10.12 10.03 -0.44
CA LEU A 109 9.15 9.27 0.36
C LEU A 109 8.42 10.19 1.34
N ASP A 110 9.12 11.12 1.99
CA ASP A 110 8.48 12.10 2.87
C ASP A 110 7.55 13.04 2.08
N LEU A 111 7.93 13.40 0.85
CA LEU A 111 7.08 14.21 -0.03
C LEU A 111 5.83 13.45 -0.50
N GLN A 112 5.99 12.19 -0.88
CA GLN A 112 4.88 11.29 -1.25
C GLN A 112 3.87 11.18 -0.10
N GLU A 113 4.36 10.95 1.11
CA GLU A 113 3.58 10.89 2.33
C GLU A 113 2.78 12.20 2.55
N LYS A 114 3.46 13.35 2.45
CA LYS A 114 2.84 14.67 2.60
C LYS A 114 1.71 14.92 1.60
N ILE A 115 1.80 14.39 0.39
CA ILE A 115 0.77 14.49 -0.65
C ILE A 115 -0.42 13.60 -0.32
N ILE A 116 -0.18 12.33 0.03
CA ILE A 116 -1.22 11.34 0.31
C ILE A 116 -2.12 11.78 1.47
N TYR A 117 -1.54 12.38 2.51
CA TYR A 117 -2.30 12.80 3.70
C TYR A 117 -2.85 14.23 3.64
N LYS A 118 -2.68 14.93 2.52
CA LYS A 118 -3.25 16.27 2.37
C LYS A 118 -4.78 16.14 2.23
N ARG A 119 -5.49 16.13 3.36
CA ARG A 119 -6.95 16.23 3.38
C ARG A 119 -7.36 17.66 3.08
N LEU A 120 -7.98 17.87 1.92
CA LEU A 120 -8.54 19.18 1.57
C LEU A 120 -9.96 19.29 2.15
N PRO A 121 -10.34 20.43 2.73
CA PRO A 121 -11.69 20.65 3.25
C PRO A 121 -12.74 20.66 2.13
N THR A 122 -13.67 19.70 2.19
CA THR A 122 -14.74 19.49 1.20
C THR A 122 -16.11 19.29 1.87
N ASP A 123 -16.32 19.92 3.04
CA ASP A 123 -17.32 19.51 4.04
C ASP A 123 -18.77 19.39 3.53
N ASP A 124 -19.17 20.19 2.52
CA ASP A 124 -20.55 20.19 1.99
C ASP A 124 -20.66 19.59 0.57
N PHE A 125 -19.55 19.49 -0.14
CA PHE A 125 -19.44 18.89 -1.48
C PHE A 125 -18.14 18.10 -1.54
N SER A 126 -18.19 16.78 -1.31
CA SER A 126 -16.96 15.98 -1.38
C SER A 126 -16.38 16.01 -2.80
N GLY A 127 -15.06 16.17 -2.95
CA GLY A 127 -14.40 16.21 -4.26
C GLY A 127 -14.68 14.97 -5.13
N ILE A 128 -14.91 13.81 -4.48
CA ILE A 128 -15.32 12.55 -5.13
C ILE A 128 -16.76 12.59 -5.67
N HIS A 129 -17.67 13.37 -5.08
CA HIS A 129 -19.03 13.56 -5.60
C HIS A 129 -19.09 14.60 -6.72
N VAL A 130 -18.06 15.45 -6.87
CA VAL A 130 -18.08 16.52 -7.87
C VAL A 130 -18.08 15.98 -9.31
N TYR A 131 -17.50 14.79 -9.49
CA TYR A 131 -17.30 14.13 -10.78
C TYR A 131 -17.96 12.74 -10.88
N ALA A 132 -18.75 12.34 -9.87
CA ALA A 132 -19.46 11.07 -9.87
C ALA A 132 -20.71 11.12 -10.78
N PRO A 133 -21.00 10.06 -11.56
CA PRO A 133 -22.21 10.02 -12.39
C PRO A 133 -23.48 9.96 -11.54
N GLY A 134 -24.45 10.84 -11.80
CA GLY A 134 -25.81 10.77 -11.24
C GLY A 134 -26.39 12.09 -10.70
N LEU A 135 -25.61 12.87 -9.95
CA LEU A 135 -26.03 14.18 -9.39
C LEU A 135 -24.92 15.20 -9.64
N THR A 136 -25.23 16.31 -10.31
CA THR A 136 -24.23 17.35 -10.60
C THR A 136 -23.98 18.22 -9.35
N PRO A 137 -22.79 18.79 -9.17
CA PRO A 137 -22.51 19.73 -8.08
C PRO A 137 -23.42 20.96 -8.11
N ALA A 138 -23.76 21.42 -9.32
CA ALA A 138 -24.70 22.51 -9.53
C ALA A 138 -26.10 22.16 -9.01
N TYR A 139 -26.56 20.94 -9.29
CA TYR A 139 -27.85 20.44 -8.82
C TYR A 139 -27.87 20.26 -7.29
N LEU A 140 -26.79 19.73 -6.70
CA LEU A 140 -26.67 19.62 -5.24
C LEU A 140 -26.67 20.99 -4.57
N PHE A 141 -25.90 21.94 -5.11
CA PHE A 141 -25.89 23.32 -4.63
C PHE A 141 -27.30 23.92 -4.65
N TYR A 142 -28.03 23.73 -5.76
CA TYR A 142 -29.42 24.12 -5.87
C TYR A 142 -30.30 23.52 -4.75
N THR A 143 -30.23 22.21 -4.52
CA THR A 143 -31.04 21.54 -3.48
C THR A 143 -30.78 22.07 -2.07
N TYR A 144 -29.54 22.48 -1.78
CA TYR A 144 -29.19 23.04 -0.47
C TYR A 144 -29.70 24.47 -0.27
N ILE A 145 -29.74 25.30 -1.32
CA ILE A 145 -30.13 26.71 -1.19
C ILE A 145 -31.63 26.96 -1.37
N ASP A 146 -32.35 26.09 -2.09
CA ASP A 146 -33.79 26.24 -2.38
C ASP A 146 -34.66 26.53 -1.14
N PRO A 147 -34.48 25.85 0.02
CA PRO A 147 -35.26 26.17 1.21
C PRO A 147 -34.95 27.55 1.82
N HIS A 148 -33.78 28.12 1.55
CA HIS A 148 -33.26 29.32 2.23
C HIS A 148 -33.35 30.59 1.39
N ILE A 149 -33.31 30.49 0.06
CA ILE A 149 -33.17 31.65 -0.85
C ILE A 149 -34.33 32.67 -0.77
N ASN A 150 -35.51 32.18 -0.39
CA ASN A 150 -36.73 32.99 -0.24
C ASN A 150 -37.02 33.40 1.21
N VAL A 151 -36.24 32.90 2.18
CA VAL A 151 -36.38 33.22 3.60
C VAL A 151 -35.39 34.32 3.98
N GLY A 152 -35.88 35.56 4.11
CA GLY A 152 -35.01 36.74 4.30
C GLY A 152 -34.00 36.63 5.45
N LYS A 153 -34.36 35.99 6.56
CA LYS A 153 -33.46 35.79 7.73
C LYS A 153 -32.39 34.71 7.52
N GLU A 154 -32.57 33.83 6.53
CA GLU A 154 -31.69 32.68 6.27
C GLU A 154 -30.82 32.88 5.02
N PHE A 155 -30.91 34.04 4.36
CA PHE A 155 -30.21 34.31 3.11
C PHE A 155 -28.67 34.18 3.21
N TYR A 156 -28.10 34.47 4.38
CA TYR A 156 -26.67 34.26 4.65
C TYR A 156 -26.22 32.78 4.51
N ILE A 157 -27.13 31.82 4.72
CA ILE A 157 -26.86 30.38 4.54
C ILE A 157 -26.59 30.09 3.06
N ALA A 158 -27.40 30.67 2.15
CA ALA A 158 -27.19 30.51 0.71
C ALA A 158 -25.86 31.14 0.25
N GLN A 159 -25.42 32.24 0.88
CA GLN A 159 -24.10 32.81 0.65
C GLN A 159 -23.00 31.83 1.08
N GLY A 160 -23.11 31.24 2.28
CA GLY A 160 -22.18 30.23 2.78
C GLY A 160 -22.02 29.04 1.82
N PHE A 161 -23.12 28.50 1.31
CA PHE A 161 -23.08 27.39 0.33
C PHE A 161 -22.40 27.75 -0.99
N LEU A 162 -22.44 29.01 -1.42
CA LEU A 162 -21.76 29.45 -2.64
C LEU A 162 -20.23 29.41 -2.45
N PHE A 163 -19.74 29.89 -1.30
CA PHE A 163 -18.32 29.79 -0.95
C PHE A 163 -17.89 28.33 -0.77
N ALA A 164 -18.72 27.51 -0.12
CA ALA A 164 -18.47 26.08 0.05
C ALA A 164 -18.38 25.35 -1.30
N LEU A 165 -19.25 25.67 -2.25
CA LEU A 165 -19.19 25.14 -3.61
C LEU A 165 -17.87 25.53 -4.29
N MET A 166 -17.52 26.81 -4.35
CA MET A 166 -16.28 27.27 -5.00
C MET A 166 -15.03 26.66 -4.36
N ARG A 167 -15.00 26.57 -3.02
CA ARG A 167 -13.94 25.90 -2.24
C ARG A 167 -13.80 24.44 -2.66
N SER A 168 -14.91 23.73 -2.78
CA SER A 168 -14.91 22.29 -3.07
C SER A 168 -14.48 21.96 -4.50
N ILE A 169 -14.90 22.76 -5.49
CA ILE A 169 -14.41 22.62 -6.87
C ILE A 169 -12.91 22.92 -6.94
N THR A 170 -12.44 23.94 -6.21
CA THR A 170 -11.01 24.27 -6.15
C THR A 170 -10.22 23.14 -5.49
N ALA A 171 -10.69 22.59 -4.37
CA ALA A 171 -10.09 21.44 -3.70
C ALA A 171 -9.95 20.24 -4.65
N ALA A 172 -11.02 19.89 -5.39
CA ALA A 172 -10.99 18.77 -6.32
C ALA A 172 -9.92 18.94 -7.42
N GLN A 173 -9.72 20.17 -7.92
CA GLN A 173 -8.65 20.45 -8.89
C GLN A 173 -7.25 20.27 -8.28
N ILE A 174 -7.06 20.71 -7.02
CA ILE A 174 -5.81 20.51 -6.28
C ILE A 174 -5.55 19.01 -6.08
N GLU A 175 -6.55 18.22 -5.68
CA GLU A 175 -6.42 16.76 -5.54
C GLU A 175 -5.97 16.10 -6.84
N ILE A 176 -6.52 16.52 -7.98
CA ILE A 176 -6.09 15.99 -9.29
C ILE A 176 -4.62 16.33 -9.58
N LEU A 177 -4.18 17.57 -9.32
CA LEU A 177 -2.79 17.97 -9.53
C LEU A 177 -1.83 17.28 -8.54
N LEU A 178 -2.26 17.08 -7.30
CA LEU A 178 -1.52 16.33 -6.30
C LEU A 178 -1.41 14.85 -6.68
N GLY A 179 -2.48 14.24 -7.20
CA GLY A 179 -2.47 12.88 -7.74
C GLY A 179 -1.54 12.72 -8.94
N GLN A 180 -1.53 13.69 -9.86
CA GLN A 180 -0.54 13.73 -10.95
C GLN A 180 0.90 13.88 -10.43
N SER A 181 1.12 14.72 -9.43
CA SER A 181 2.43 14.89 -8.78
C SER A 181 2.91 13.58 -8.14
N LEU A 182 1.99 12.85 -7.52
CA LEU A 182 2.24 11.56 -6.89
C LEU A 182 2.76 10.54 -7.91
N LYS A 183 2.18 10.46 -9.11
CA LYS A 183 2.68 9.61 -10.21
C LYS A 183 4.14 9.92 -10.57
N ILE A 184 4.49 11.20 -10.66
CA ILE A 184 5.86 11.65 -10.98
C ILE A 184 6.84 11.28 -9.86
N ILE A 185 6.43 11.45 -8.61
CA ILE A 185 7.25 11.12 -7.43
C ILE A 185 7.49 9.62 -7.34
N HIS A 186 6.47 8.77 -7.58
CA HIS A 186 6.63 7.31 -7.63
C HIS A 186 7.72 6.90 -8.64
N ARG A 187 7.69 7.42 -9.87
CA ARG A 187 8.71 7.11 -10.89
C ARG A 187 10.12 7.48 -10.42
N LYS A 188 10.26 8.63 -9.75
CA LYS A 188 11.55 9.08 -9.19
C LYS A 188 12.03 8.16 -8.07
N ILE A 189 11.12 7.67 -7.21
CA ILE A 189 11.46 6.69 -6.17
C ILE A 189 11.97 5.40 -6.81
N THR A 190 11.25 4.85 -7.80
CA THR A 190 11.66 3.64 -8.53
C THR A 190 13.05 3.80 -9.15
N THR A 191 13.32 4.94 -9.80
CA THR A 191 14.62 5.23 -10.40
C THR A 191 15.74 5.33 -9.37
N VAL A 192 15.47 5.86 -8.16
CA VAL A 192 16.48 5.91 -7.10
C VAL A 192 16.71 4.52 -6.51
N ASN A 193 15.66 3.71 -6.34
CA ASN A 193 15.77 2.34 -5.84
C ASN A 193 16.59 1.44 -6.78
N SER A 194 16.39 1.54 -8.10
CA SER A 194 17.17 0.74 -9.07
C SER A 194 18.67 1.07 -9.02
N LYS A 195 19.03 2.32 -8.69
CA LYS A 195 20.43 2.73 -8.48
C LYS A 195 21.02 2.25 -7.17
N LEU A 196 20.19 1.93 -6.17
CA LEU A 196 20.62 1.40 -4.87
C LEU A 196 20.79 -0.13 -4.90
N ALA A 197 20.04 -0.83 -5.74
CA ALA A 197 20.03 -2.29 -5.86
C ALA A 197 21.42 -2.97 -6.02
N PRO A 198 22.42 -2.41 -6.74
CA PRO A 198 23.74 -3.03 -6.87
C PRO A 198 24.61 -2.95 -5.60
N THR A 199 24.21 -2.17 -4.59
CA THR A 199 25.06 -1.83 -3.43
C THR A 199 24.61 -2.51 -2.14
N GLU A 200 23.39 -3.04 -2.10
CA GLU A 200 22.91 -3.92 -1.05
C GLU A 200 23.25 -5.36 -1.44
N LYS A 201 24.39 -5.87 -0.95
CA LYS A 201 24.63 -7.32 -0.93
C LYS A 201 23.51 -7.95 -0.11
N ILE A 202 22.51 -8.50 -0.81
CA ILE A 202 21.49 -9.37 -0.24
C ILE A 202 22.22 -10.62 0.24
N THR A 203 22.56 -10.65 1.54
CA THR A 203 22.96 -11.88 2.21
C THR A 203 21.74 -12.79 2.28
N SER A 204 21.93 -14.01 1.83
CA SER A 204 20.96 -15.09 1.64
C SER A 204 20.29 -15.61 2.92
N GLU A 205 19.55 -14.77 3.65
CA GLU A 205 18.63 -15.18 4.73
C GLU A 205 17.18 -14.83 4.40
N SER A 206 16.67 -15.34 3.27
CA SER A 206 15.37 -14.94 2.69
C SER A 206 14.12 -15.27 3.54
N ASN A 207 14.26 -15.81 4.76
CA ASN A 207 13.17 -16.19 5.67
C ASN A 207 13.33 -15.65 7.10
N THR A 208 14.17 -14.65 7.30
CA THR A 208 14.34 -14.00 8.61
C THR A 208 13.67 -12.62 8.62
N ILE A 209 12.85 -12.34 9.63
CA ILE A 209 12.32 -11.00 9.92
C ILE A 209 12.93 -10.50 11.22
N THR A 210 13.39 -9.24 11.20
CA THR A 210 14.07 -8.63 12.35
C THR A 210 13.18 -7.58 13.01
N PHE A 211 12.95 -7.71 14.32
CA PHE A 211 12.27 -6.72 15.13
C PHE A 211 13.20 -6.12 16.19
N SER A 212 12.89 -4.91 16.64
CA SER A 212 13.47 -4.35 17.86
C SER A 212 12.82 -4.99 19.09
N ILE A 213 13.59 -5.12 20.17
CA ILE A 213 13.07 -5.48 21.50
C ILE A 213 12.22 -4.38 22.16
N THR A 214 12.13 -3.19 21.55
CA THR A 214 11.31 -2.09 22.06
C THR A 214 9.83 -2.45 22.00
N PRO A 215 9.07 -2.36 23.12
CA PRO A 215 7.65 -2.69 23.15
C PRO A 215 6.81 -1.58 22.49
N SER A 216 6.84 -1.54 21.16
CA SER A 216 6.06 -0.63 20.33
C SER A 216 5.45 -1.37 19.15
N ILE A 217 4.51 -0.74 18.45
CA ILE A 217 4.04 -1.24 17.17
C ILE A 217 5.19 -1.16 16.16
N GLN A 218 5.47 -2.29 15.50
CA GLN A 218 6.54 -2.44 14.52
C GLN A 218 6.01 -3.15 13.28
N LEU A 219 6.57 -2.80 12.14
CA LEU A 219 6.28 -3.43 10.86
C LEU A 219 7.61 -3.83 10.23
N SER A 220 7.67 -5.03 9.66
CA SER A 220 8.90 -5.52 9.02
C SER A 220 8.59 -6.48 7.89
N THR A 221 9.56 -6.68 7.00
CA THR A 221 9.55 -7.69 5.94
C THR A 221 10.84 -8.49 5.97
N THR A 222 10.95 -9.53 5.14
CA THR A 222 12.22 -10.25 4.92
C THR A 222 13.31 -9.39 4.29
N LEU A 223 12.99 -8.19 3.78
CA LEU A 223 13.95 -7.20 3.29
C LEU A 223 14.38 -6.19 4.36
N GLY A 224 13.81 -6.24 5.57
CA GLY A 224 14.22 -5.41 6.70
C GLY A 224 13.08 -4.73 7.43
N ALA A 225 13.45 -3.93 8.43
CA ALA A 225 12.49 -3.15 9.21
C ALA A 225 11.81 -2.11 8.32
N ILE A 226 10.51 -1.96 8.47
CA ILE A 226 9.75 -0.91 7.81
C ILE A 226 9.79 0.34 8.68
N GLY A 227 10.22 1.45 8.09
CA GLY A 227 10.39 2.71 8.81
C GLY A 227 9.05 3.32 9.18
N ASN A 228 8.64 3.19 10.44
CA ASN A 228 7.53 3.97 11.00
C ASN A 228 8.08 5.23 11.67
N SER A 229 7.52 6.41 11.35
CA SER A 229 7.84 7.61 12.14
C SER A 229 7.18 7.51 13.52
N HIS A 230 7.78 8.11 14.56
CA HIS A 230 7.22 8.16 15.91
C HIS A 230 5.79 8.73 15.94
N TYR A 231 5.43 9.58 14.97
CA TYR A 231 4.09 10.11 14.80
C TYR A 231 3.09 9.02 14.39
N HIS A 232 3.42 8.19 13.40
CA HIS A 232 2.57 7.09 12.93
C HIS A 232 2.33 6.03 14.01
N ASN A 233 3.37 5.65 14.78
CA ASN A 233 3.20 4.68 15.87
C ASN A 233 2.17 5.15 16.91
N ARG A 234 2.22 6.43 17.32
CA ARG A 234 1.22 7.00 18.24
C ARG A 234 -0.18 7.05 17.63
N GLN A 235 -0.28 7.34 16.34
CA GLN A 235 -1.56 7.33 15.63
C GLN A 235 -2.15 5.92 15.57
N LEU A 236 -1.33 4.91 15.29
CA LEU A 236 -1.75 3.50 15.24
C LEU A 236 -2.17 2.97 16.62
N GLU A 237 -1.43 3.29 17.67
CA GLU A 237 -1.82 2.97 19.05
C GLU A 237 -3.17 3.60 19.41
N THR A 238 -3.37 4.87 19.01
CA THR A 238 -4.64 5.57 19.23
C THR A 238 -5.78 4.93 18.43
N THR A 239 -5.53 4.55 17.18
CA THR A 239 -6.51 3.86 16.33
C THR A 239 -6.88 2.49 16.88
N LEU A 240 -5.90 1.67 17.31
CA LEU A 240 -6.17 0.36 17.94
C LEU A 240 -7.03 0.53 19.20
N ARG A 241 -6.71 1.53 20.03
CA ARG A 241 -7.51 1.86 21.23
C ARG A 241 -8.94 2.27 20.87
N SER A 242 -9.12 3.17 19.91
CA SER A 242 -10.44 3.62 19.44
C SER A 242 -11.25 2.49 18.80
N GLY A 243 -10.61 1.63 18.00
CA GLY A 243 -11.22 0.45 17.39
C GLY A 243 -11.72 -0.55 18.43
N ARG A 244 -10.91 -0.84 19.46
CA ARG A 244 -11.33 -1.69 20.60
C ARG A 244 -12.55 -1.14 21.31
N GLN A 245 -12.58 0.17 21.59
CA GLN A 245 -13.72 0.84 22.24
C GLN A 245 -14.98 0.77 21.39
N LEU A 246 -14.86 0.99 20.08
CA LEU A 246 -15.98 0.92 19.14
C LEU A 246 -16.55 -0.50 19.05
N LEU A 247 -15.68 -1.51 18.92
CA LEU A 247 -16.06 -2.93 18.91
C LEU A 247 -16.71 -3.37 20.23
N ALA A 248 -16.26 -2.83 21.37
CA ALA A 248 -16.89 -3.09 22.67
C ALA A 248 -18.34 -2.56 22.71
N ARG A 249 -18.59 -1.37 22.17
CA ARG A 249 -19.93 -0.73 22.11
C ARG A 249 -20.87 -1.41 21.11
N ALA A 250 -20.37 -1.77 19.93
CA ALA A 250 -21.17 -2.38 18.87
C ALA A 250 -21.76 -3.75 19.28
N ALA A 251 -21.03 -4.52 20.09
CA ALA A 251 -21.48 -5.80 20.62
C ALA A 251 -22.66 -5.69 21.61
N GLY A 252 -22.90 -4.52 22.22
CA GLY A 252 -24.02 -4.29 23.13
C GLY A 252 -25.39 -4.20 22.42
N ALA A 253 -25.42 -3.99 21.10
CA ALA A 253 -26.64 -3.72 20.34
C ALA A 253 -27.19 -4.92 19.54
N ALA A 254 -26.39 -5.97 19.31
CA ALA A 254 -26.85 -7.19 18.62
C ALA A 254 -25.99 -8.40 19.03
N ALA A 255 -26.54 -9.32 19.81
CA ALA A 255 -25.83 -10.43 20.45
C ALA A 255 -25.33 -11.57 19.53
N SER A 256 -25.15 -11.35 18.21
CA SER A 256 -24.78 -12.43 17.29
C SER A 256 -23.95 -12.05 16.06
N ARG A 257 -23.52 -10.79 15.90
CA ARG A 257 -22.73 -10.37 14.72
C ARG A 257 -21.28 -10.07 15.10
N LEU A 258 -20.34 -10.69 14.38
CA LEU A 258 -18.92 -10.32 14.42
C LEU A 258 -18.77 -8.90 13.86
N PHE A 259 -17.97 -8.05 14.51
CA PHE A 259 -17.68 -6.69 14.05
C PHE A 259 -16.19 -6.53 13.75
N ASN A 260 -15.84 -5.72 12.75
CA ASN A 260 -14.46 -5.42 12.37
C ASN A 260 -14.17 -3.91 12.32
N VAL A 261 -12.88 -3.56 12.41
CA VAL A 261 -12.32 -2.22 12.16
C VAL A 261 -11.07 -2.38 11.28
N GLY A 262 -11.01 -1.69 10.14
CA GLY A 262 -9.91 -1.81 9.19
C GLY A 262 -8.69 -0.95 9.55
N ILE A 263 -7.52 -1.59 9.71
CA ILE A 263 -6.22 -0.93 9.87
C ILE A 263 -5.40 -1.24 8.60
N GLY A 264 -5.35 -0.30 7.67
CA GLY A 264 -4.73 -0.54 6.37
C GLY A 264 -3.22 -0.67 6.42
N ALA A 265 -2.65 -1.47 5.52
CA ALA A 265 -1.30 -1.23 5.04
C ALA A 265 -1.39 -0.63 3.63
N LEU A 266 -0.70 0.48 3.40
CA LEU A 266 -0.39 0.97 2.06
C LEU A 266 0.90 0.28 1.62
N LEU A 267 0.78 -0.47 0.53
CA LEU A 267 1.89 -1.18 -0.08
C LEU A 267 2.26 -0.48 -1.37
N TYR A 268 3.53 -0.14 -1.50
CA TYR A 268 4.12 0.33 -2.75
C TYR A 268 4.66 -0.90 -3.50
N SER A 269 4.37 -0.94 -4.81
CA SER A 269 4.52 -2.11 -5.70
C SER A 269 3.57 -3.25 -5.36
N SER A 270 2.36 -3.21 -5.94
CA SER A 270 1.58 -4.45 -6.12
C SER A 270 2.31 -5.45 -7.02
N GLU A 271 3.23 -4.94 -7.85
CA GLU A 271 4.13 -5.66 -8.72
C GLU A 271 5.49 -4.97 -8.61
N LEU A 272 6.54 -5.68 -8.19
CA LEU A 272 7.90 -5.40 -8.62
C LEU A 272 7.86 -5.35 -10.15
N GLY A 273 8.74 -4.58 -10.83
CA GLY A 273 8.74 -4.42 -12.30
C GLY A 273 8.99 -5.71 -13.11
N ASN A 274 8.74 -6.87 -12.52
CA ASN A 274 8.74 -8.22 -13.06
C ASN A 274 7.43 -8.98 -12.73
N SER A 275 6.37 -8.26 -12.36
CA SER A 275 5.07 -8.80 -11.91
C SER A 275 5.11 -9.58 -10.58
N ASP A 276 6.20 -9.51 -9.81
CA ASP A 276 6.25 -10.16 -8.49
C ASP A 276 5.57 -9.36 -7.41
N LEU A 277 4.81 -10.05 -6.57
CA LEU A 277 4.27 -9.42 -5.37
C LEU A 277 5.40 -9.08 -4.39
N TYR A 278 5.15 -8.09 -3.53
CA TYR A 278 6.09 -7.68 -2.47
C TYR A 278 6.41 -8.83 -1.48
N HIS A 279 7.39 -8.67 -0.60
CA HIS A 279 7.75 -9.71 0.37
C HIS A 279 6.76 -9.81 1.54
N GLU A 280 6.72 -10.95 2.23
CA GLU A 280 5.87 -11.15 3.41
C GLU A 280 6.05 -9.99 4.41
N THR A 281 4.94 -9.38 4.82
CA THR A 281 4.93 -8.29 5.80
C THR A 281 4.45 -8.83 7.14
N THR A 282 5.00 -8.30 8.22
CA THR A 282 4.64 -8.73 9.57
C THR A 282 4.43 -7.52 10.46
N LEU A 283 3.26 -7.47 11.09
CA LEU A 283 2.91 -6.52 12.14
C LEU A 283 3.23 -7.14 13.50
N SER A 284 4.00 -6.44 14.32
CA SER A 284 4.30 -6.80 15.71
C SER A 284 3.82 -5.70 16.64
N LEU A 285 3.25 -6.07 17.78
CA LEU A 285 2.87 -5.16 18.86
C LEU A 285 2.93 -5.87 20.23
N PRO A 286 3.04 -5.12 21.34
CA PRO A 286 2.90 -5.69 22.68
C PRO A 286 1.58 -6.48 22.82
N ALA A 287 1.63 -7.73 23.29
CA ALA A 287 0.45 -8.60 23.28
C ALA A 287 -0.68 -8.11 24.22
N ASP A 288 -0.32 -7.42 25.29
CA ASP A 288 -1.25 -6.76 26.23
C ASP A 288 -2.12 -5.66 25.57
N SER A 289 -1.65 -5.11 24.46
CA SER A 289 -2.39 -4.12 23.67
C SER A 289 -3.61 -4.71 22.96
N LEU A 290 -3.71 -6.03 22.83
CA LEU A 290 -4.91 -6.74 22.36
C LEU A 290 -5.54 -7.61 23.44
N ILE A 291 -4.72 -8.19 24.32
CA ILE A 291 -5.12 -9.17 25.34
C ILE A 291 -4.77 -8.58 26.71
N PRO A 292 -5.61 -7.71 27.29
CA PRO A 292 -5.29 -7.06 28.55
C PRO A 292 -5.11 -8.07 29.71
N ASP A 293 -5.83 -9.20 29.67
CA ASP A 293 -5.78 -10.26 30.68
C ASP A 293 -4.96 -11.46 30.17
N LEU A 294 -3.69 -11.20 29.81
CA LEU A 294 -2.78 -12.28 29.40
C LEU A 294 -2.63 -13.31 30.54
N PRO A 295 -2.70 -14.62 30.24
CA PRO A 295 -2.61 -15.64 31.26
C PRO A 295 -1.21 -15.69 31.89
N ASP A 296 -1.10 -16.05 33.16
CA ASP A 296 0.21 -16.26 33.78
C ASP A 296 0.99 -17.40 33.12
N GLN A 297 2.32 -17.37 33.32
CA GLN A 297 3.27 -18.40 32.88
C GLN A 297 3.25 -18.63 31.36
N LEU A 298 3.14 -17.55 30.58
CA LEU A 298 3.11 -17.60 29.11
C LEU A 298 4.28 -18.35 28.48
N TYR A 299 5.48 -18.20 29.02
CA TYR A 299 6.67 -18.86 28.47
C TYR A 299 6.59 -20.39 28.60
N GLU A 300 6.22 -20.90 29.78
CA GLU A 300 6.04 -22.34 30.01
C GLU A 300 4.94 -22.92 29.11
N LYS A 301 3.82 -22.19 28.99
CA LYS A 301 2.74 -22.57 28.06
C LYS A 301 3.22 -22.55 26.61
N ALA A 302 4.05 -21.59 26.23
CA ALA A 302 4.62 -21.51 24.90
C ALA A 302 5.59 -22.67 24.58
N LEU A 303 6.40 -23.12 25.56
CA LEU A 303 7.27 -24.31 25.40
C LEU A 303 6.45 -25.57 25.09
N SER A 304 5.22 -25.66 25.61
CA SER A 304 4.26 -26.74 25.31
C SER A 304 3.41 -26.50 24.05
N HIS A 305 3.70 -25.45 23.26
CA HIS A 305 2.89 -25.01 22.11
C HIS A 305 1.41 -24.77 22.46
N GLY A 306 1.17 -24.20 23.64
CA GLY A 306 -0.17 -23.87 24.13
C GLY A 306 -0.84 -22.73 23.35
N VAL A 307 -2.03 -22.35 23.84
CA VAL A 307 -2.88 -21.30 23.24
C VAL A 307 -3.36 -20.34 24.31
N ALA A 308 -3.66 -19.09 23.93
CA ALA A 308 -4.25 -18.06 24.78
C ALA A 308 -5.60 -17.60 24.24
N GLU A 309 -6.53 -17.33 25.15
CA GLU A 309 -7.79 -16.67 24.83
C GLU A 309 -7.53 -15.21 24.47
N SER A 310 -8.25 -14.69 23.49
CA SER A 310 -8.18 -13.28 23.11
C SER A 310 -9.56 -12.73 22.81
N THR A 311 -9.89 -11.58 23.40
CA THR A 311 -11.10 -10.80 23.06
C THR A 311 -10.96 -10.10 21.70
N TYR A 312 -9.73 -9.78 21.28
CA TYR A 312 -9.46 -9.06 20.05
C TYR A 312 -8.34 -9.73 19.25
N ARG A 313 -8.59 -10.03 17.98
CA ARG A 313 -7.56 -10.56 17.07
C ARG A 313 -7.39 -9.64 15.89
N ILE A 314 -6.24 -9.70 15.26
CA ILE A 314 -6.00 -9.05 13.99
C ILE A 314 -5.83 -10.16 12.95
N TYR A 315 -6.57 -10.06 11.86
CA TYR A 315 -6.39 -10.93 10.70
C TYR A 315 -6.08 -10.09 9.47
N THR A 316 -5.54 -10.72 8.44
CA THR A 316 -5.11 -10.03 7.23
C THR A 316 -6.00 -10.44 6.06
N ARG A 317 -6.52 -9.46 5.33
CA ARG A 317 -7.27 -9.69 4.08
C ARG A 317 -7.02 -8.54 3.12
N ASN A 318 -6.72 -8.85 1.87
CA ASN A 318 -6.46 -7.85 0.82
C ASN A 318 -5.39 -6.83 1.25
N ASP A 319 -4.29 -7.32 1.84
CA ASP A 319 -3.20 -6.47 2.34
C ASP A 319 -3.57 -5.51 3.49
N ILE A 320 -4.74 -5.69 4.10
CA ILE A 320 -5.24 -4.88 5.21
C ILE A 320 -5.22 -5.70 6.50
N TYR A 321 -4.63 -5.14 7.55
CA TYR A 321 -4.69 -5.68 8.91
C TYR A 321 -6.03 -5.27 9.53
N THR A 322 -6.91 -6.24 9.78
CA THR A 322 -8.26 -5.96 10.27
C THR A 322 -8.38 -6.39 11.72
N LEU A 323 -8.67 -5.43 12.60
CA LEU A 323 -8.98 -5.70 14.01
C LEU A 323 -10.41 -6.23 14.12
N ILE A 324 -10.57 -7.35 14.81
CA ILE A 324 -11.88 -7.96 15.08
C ILE A 324 -12.09 -8.19 16.57
N LYS A 325 -13.36 -8.21 16.97
CA LYS A 325 -13.76 -8.79 18.24
C LYS A 325 -13.99 -10.29 18.03
N ASN A 326 -13.17 -11.10 18.69
CA ASN A 326 -13.29 -12.55 18.63
C ASN A 326 -14.55 -13.01 19.38
N GLN A 327 -15.31 -13.95 18.82
CA GLN A 327 -16.34 -14.64 19.59
C GLN A 327 -15.66 -15.70 20.45
N GLN A 328 -15.97 -15.73 21.75
CA GLN A 328 -15.58 -16.84 22.62
C GLN A 328 -16.37 -18.09 22.22
N THR A 329 -15.98 -18.73 21.13
CA THR A 329 -16.42 -20.08 20.76
C THR A 329 -15.46 -21.07 21.39
N ALA A 330 -15.95 -22.20 21.88
CA ALA A 330 -15.13 -23.23 22.54
C ALA A 330 -14.09 -23.92 21.60
N SER A 331 -14.06 -23.57 20.31
CA SER A 331 -13.13 -24.12 19.31
C SER A 331 -11.68 -23.72 19.60
N LEU A 332 -10.73 -24.64 19.38
CA LEU A 332 -9.30 -24.35 19.50
C LEU A 332 -8.80 -23.34 18.44
N GLU A 333 -9.49 -23.25 17.30
CA GLU A 333 -9.12 -22.37 16.18
C GLU A 333 -9.40 -20.89 16.46
N SER A 334 -10.29 -20.60 17.42
CA SER A 334 -10.59 -19.23 17.86
C SER A 334 -9.52 -18.66 18.80
N ARG A 335 -8.59 -19.49 19.32
CA ARG A 335 -7.53 -19.09 20.26
C ARG A 335 -6.24 -18.71 19.55
N VAL A 336 -5.40 -17.91 20.22
CA VAL A 336 -4.11 -17.45 19.68
C VAL A 336 -2.99 -18.42 20.10
N PRO A 337 -2.21 -18.98 19.16
CA PRO A 337 -1.05 -19.82 19.48
C PRO A 337 0.03 -19.08 20.29
N LEU A 338 0.71 -19.81 21.18
CA LEU A 338 1.87 -19.34 21.95
C LEU A 338 3.16 -20.00 21.41
N ARG A 339 4.22 -19.21 21.22
CA ARG A 339 5.54 -19.70 20.78
C ARG A 339 6.67 -19.10 21.61
N PRO A 340 7.67 -19.90 22.02
CA PRO A 340 8.78 -19.41 22.80
C PRO A 340 9.79 -18.71 21.88
N LEU A 341 10.42 -17.67 22.41
CA LEU A 341 11.68 -17.14 21.91
C LEU A 341 12.82 -17.73 22.73
N TYR A 342 13.94 -17.99 22.07
CA TYR A 342 15.15 -18.50 22.69
C TYR A 342 16.23 -17.44 22.59
N PHE A 343 16.98 -17.21 23.66
CA PHE A 343 18.16 -16.38 23.58
C PHE A 343 19.29 -17.16 22.89
N ASP A 344 19.79 -16.63 21.78
CA ASP A 344 20.94 -17.15 21.07
C ASP A 344 22.17 -16.31 21.41
N GLU A 345 23.06 -16.88 22.22
CA GLU A 345 24.30 -16.23 22.66
C GLU A 345 25.22 -15.88 21.49
N ALA A 346 25.23 -16.67 20.42
CA ALA A 346 26.15 -16.48 19.30
C ALA A 346 25.80 -15.21 18.48
N THR A 347 24.50 -14.93 18.34
CA THR A 347 23.99 -13.75 17.63
C THR A 347 23.55 -12.64 18.57
N ASN A 348 23.66 -12.85 19.88
CA ASN A 348 23.19 -11.94 20.93
C ASN A 348 21.76 -11.43 20.64
N SER A 349 20.87 -12.36 20.32
CA SER A 349 19.52 -12.08 19.84
C SER A 349 18.51 -13.08 20.38
N TYR A 350 17.27 -12.65 20.59
CA TYR A 350 16.17 -13.59 20.79
C TYR A 350 15.66 -14.08 19.44
N ILE A 351 15.54 -15.40 19.27
CA ILE A 351 15.15 -16.02 18.01
C ILE A 351 13.91 -16.91 18.17
N SER A 352 13.07 -16.96 17.14
CA SER A 352 12.02 -17.96 17.05
C SER A 352 12.50 -19.21 16.29
N VAL A 353 11.85 -20.33 16.59
CA VAL A 353 12.00 -21.56 15.79
C VAL A 353 10.89 -21.58 14.73
N PRO A 354 11.18 -21.66 13.43
CA PRO A 354 10.18 -21.84 12.39
C PRO A 354 9.36 -23.12 12.55
N SER A 355 8.15 -23.14 11.98
CA SER A 355 7.28 -24.33 11.91
C SER A 355 6.45 -24.30 10.62
N GLN A 356 5.74 -25.38 10.32
CA GLN A 356 4.88 -25.44 9.13
C GLN A 356 3.84 -24.30 9.09
N LYS A 357 3.22 -23.96 10.23
CA LYS A 357 2.24 -22.86 10.31
C LYS A 357 2.89 -21.47 10.40
N PHE A 358 4.11 -21.38 10.89
CA PHE A 358 4.88 -20.14 11.05
C PHE A 358 6.31 -20.33 10.52
N PRO A 359 6.51 -20.31 9.18
CA PRO A 359 7.79 -20.68 8.56
C PRO A 359 8.86 -19.58 8.63
N ILE A 360 8.48 -18.36 9.04
CA ILE A 360 9.39 -17.22 9.15
C ILE A 360 10.13 -17.26 10.50
N LYS A 361 11.46 -17.14 10.45
CA LYS A 361 12.30 -16.96 11.65
C LYS A 361 12.22 -15.50 12.09
N LEU A 362 11.88 -15.27 13.36
CA LEU A 362 11.97 -13.94 13.97
C LEU A 362 13.32 -13.81 14.68
N THR A 363 13.98 -12.67 14.51
CA THR A 363 15.23 -12.32 15.20
C THR A 363 15.06 -10.96 15.88
N LEU A 364 15.41 -10.88 17.15
CA LEU A 364 15.30 -9.66 17.95
C LEU A 364 16.64 -9.39 18.64
N PRO A 365 17.51 -8.56 18.05
CA PRO A 365 18.82 -8.24 18.61
C PRO A 365 18.71 -7.67 20.02
N ALA A 366 19.40 -8.32 20.97
CA ALA A 366 19.46 -7.88 22.34
C ALA A 366 20.58 -6.85 22.48
N HIS A 367 20.24 -5.56 22.49
CA HIS A 367 21.21 -4.56 22.91
C HIS A 367 21.35 -4.61 24.44
N THR A 368 22.41 -5.24 24.94
CA THR A 368 22.90 -4.96 26.29
C THR A 368 23.40 -3.51 26.30
N PRO A 369 22.91 -2.63 27.19
CA PRO A 369 23.57 -1.37 27.44
C PRO A 369 25.01 -1.69 27.84
N GLY A 370 25.97 -1.35 26.98
CA GLY A 370 27.38 -1.46 27.33
C GLY A 370 27.66 -0.58 28.55
N ASP A 371 28.62 -1.01 29.36
CA ASP A 371 29.14 -0.25 30.51
C ASP A 371 29.18 1.25 30.24
N THR A 372 28.86 2.03 31.26
CA THR A 372 28.94 3.50 31.28
C THR A 372 30.37 3.98 30.97
N SER A 373 30.75 3.94 29.69
CA SER A 373 32.03 4.37 29.17
C SER A 373 31.84 5.68 28.42
N THR A 374 32.67 6.67 28.75
CA THR A 374 32.59 8.06 28.27
C THR A 374 33.22 8.28 26.89
N THR A 375 33.58 7.22 26.17
CA THR A 375 34.03 7.32 24.78
C THR A 375 32.82 7.21 23.86
N LYS A 376 32.65 8.21 22.97
CA LYS A 376 31.53 8.37 22.02
C LYS A 376 30.94 7.03 21.56
N PRO A 377 29.61 6.85 21.55
CA PRO A 377 29.00 5.65 21.00
C PRO A 377 29.57 5.38 19.61
N GLY A 378 29.99 4.15 19.35
CA GLY A 378 30.32 3.72 17.99
C GLY A 378 29.16 4.08 17.06
N ALA A 379 29.48 4.51 15.84
CA ALA A 379 28.47 4.95 14.88
C ALA A 379 27.40 3.85 14.72
N GLN A 380 26.13 4.21 14.91
CA GLN A 380 25.02 3.33 14.52
C GLN A 380 25.23 2.94 13.06
N ILE A 381 25.28 1.64 12.78
CA ILE A 381 25.13 1.15 11.41
C ILE A 381 23.66 1.39 11.08
N PRO A 382 23.30 2.33 10.19
CA PRO A 382 21.92 2.56 9.85
C PRO A 382 21.44 1.36 9.05
N SER A 383 20.49 0.58 9.61
CA SER A 383 19.66 -0.28 8.77
C SER A 383 18.84 0.66 7.90
N TYR A 384 19.05 0.67 6.58
CA TYR A 384 18.19 1.42 5.68
C TYR A 384 16.80 0.79 5.71
N PRO A 385 15.78 1.48 6.26
CA PRO A 385 14.47 0.86 6.41
C PRO A 385 13.85 0.63 5.03
N TYR A 386 13.23 -0.54 4.86
CA TYR A 386 12.40 -0.85 3.72
C TYR A 386 11.16 0.05 3.79
N ARG A 387 11.07 1.06 2.90
CA ARG A 387 9.96 2.03 2.87
C ARG A 387 8.96 1.74 1.74
N GLY A 388 8.89 0.48 1.30
CA GLY A 388 7.87 0.01 0.37
C GLY A 388 6.51 -0.25 1.03
N VAL A 389 6.41 -0.14 2.35
CA VAL A 389 5.18 -0.42 3.12
C VAL A 389 4.98 0.71 4.14
N THR A 390 3.73 1.14 4.35
CA THR A 390 3.32 2.04 5.44
C THR A 390 2.02 1.53 6.04
N LEU A 391 1.87 1.47 7.37
CA LEU A 391 0.62 1.04 8.00
C LEU A 391 -0.23 2.24 8.42
N ASN A 392 -1.39 2.40 7.80
CA ASN A 392 -2.26 3.57 7.95
C ASN A 392 -3.70 3.16 8.25
N PRO A 393 -4.35 3.78 9.24
CA PRO A 393 -5.79 3.61 9.44
C PRO A 393 -6.54 4.04 8.17
N LEU A 394 -7.19 3.09 7.47
CA LEU A 394 -7.95 3.37 6.25
C LEU A 394 -9.38 3.78 6.56
N HIS A 395 -10.01 3.18 7.58
CA HIS A 395 -11.39 3.48 7.96
C HIS A 395 -11.73 2.97 9.37
N ILE A 396 -12.27 3.83 10.25
CA ILE A 396 -12.69 3.45 11.61
C ILE A 396 -14.22 3.45 11.68
N GLU A 397 -14.83 2.40 11.13
CA GLU A 397 -16.26 2.14 11.28
C GLU A 397 -16.47 0.67 11.64
N ALA A 398 -17.38 0.39 12.57
CA ALA A 398 -17.72 -0.98 12.94
C ALA A 398 -18.74 -1.52 11.95
N SER A 399 -18.33 -2.46 11.11
CA SER A 399 -19.23 -3.14 10.18
C SER A 399 -19.48 -4.59 10.63
N PRO A 400 -20.70 -5.12 10.43
CA PRO A 400 -20.98 -6.53 10.66
C PRO A 400 -20.23 -7.37 9.61
N LEU A 401 -19.53 -8.41 10.06
CA LEU A 401 -18.89 -9.38 9.17
C LEU A 401 -19.98 -10.28 8.53
N PRO A 402 -19.86 -10.60 7.23
CA PRO A 402 -20.68 -11.64 6.62
C PRO A 402 -20.46 -12.98 7.34
N ALA A 403 -21.48 -13.85 7.35
CA ALA A 403 -21.53 -15.08 8.15
C ALA A 403 -20.48 -16.17 7.78
N LEU A 404 -19.57 -15.90 6.85
CA LEU A 404 -18.47 -16.78 6.49
C LEU A 404 -17.20 -16.35 7.24
N GLU A 405 -16.70 -17.25 8.07
CA GLU A 405 -15.55 -17.10 8.96
C GLU A 405 -14.25 -16.72 8.22
N PRO A 406 -13.26 -16.08 8.87
CA PRO A 406 -11.90 -16.05 8.34
C PRO A 406 -11.28 -17.46 8.42
N GLU A 407 -10.92 -18.04 7.27
CA GLU A 407 -10.53 -19.45 7.14
C GLU A 407 -9.13 -19.81 7.68
N ASP A 408 -8.26 -18.86 8.03
CA ASP A 408 -7.00 -19.16 8.76
C ASP A 408 -6.35 -17.89 9.36
N PHE A 409 -6.25 -17.81 10.69
CA PHE A 409 -5.49 -16.75 11.34
C PHE A 409 -3.98 -17.05 11.28
N LYS A 410 -3.21 -16.12 10.68
CA LYS A 410 -1.75 -16.15 10.63
C LYS A 410 -1.13 -15.28 11.74
N ASP A 411 -1.63 -15.41 12.97
CA ASP A 411 -1.18 -14.66 14.15
C ASP A 411 -0.61 -15.59 15.24
N CYS A 412 0.26 -15.05 16.09
CA CYS A 412 0.88 -15.78 17.19
C CYS A 412 1.37 -14.83 18.28
N ILE A 413 1.38 -15.29 19.53
CA ILE A 413 2.08 -14.61 20.63
C ILE A 413 3.47 -15.24 20.80
N TYR A 414 4.50 -14.43 20.68
CA TYR A 414 5.89 -14.81 20.91
C TYR A 414 6.30 -14.39 22.34
N CYS A 415 6.69 -15.37 23.14
CA CYS A 415 6.98 -15.22 24.56
C CYS A 415 8.49 -15.21 24.78
N PHE A 416 9.03 -14.14 25.36
CA PHE A 416 10.42 -14.12 25.80
C PHE A 416 10.63 -15.00 27.05
N PRO A 417 11.86 -15.51 27.26
CA PRO A 417 12.22 -16.15 28.52
C PRO A 417 11.94 -15.21 29.72
N PRO A 418 11.41 -15.70 30.86
CA PRO A 418 11.04 -14.86 31.99
C PRO A 418 12.18 -13.96 32.50
N GLU A 419 13.42 -14.46 32.46
CA GLU A 419 14.64 -13.77 32.86
C GLU A 419 14.98 -12.54 31.99
N SER A 420 14.38 -12.41 30.81
CA SER A 420 14.58 -11.25 29.94
C SER A 420 13.91 -9.97 30.45
N GLY A 421 12.86 -10.10 31.27
CA GLY A 421 12.00 -8.98 31.67
C GLY A 421 11.22 -8.32 30.53
N LEU A 422 11.23 -8.89 29.31
CA LEU A 422 10.56 -8.32 28.14
C LEU A 422 9.11 -8.82 28.01
N PRO A 423 8.15 -7.96 27.62
CA PRO A 423 6.77 -8.36 27.43
C PRO A 423 6.59 -9.22 26.16
N PRO A 424 5.62 -10.15 26.14
CA PRO A 424 5.31 -10.95 24.96
C PRO A 424 4.82 -10.11 23.78
N LEU A 425 5.12 -10.55 22.56
CA LEU A 425 4.77 -9.86 21.31
C LEU A 425 3.62 -10.59 20.60
N TYR A 426 2.57 -9.88 20.23
CA TYR A 426 1.56 -10.38 19.31
C TYR A 426 1.98 -10.02 17.88
N VAL A 427 2.12 -11.05 17.04
CA VAL A 427 2.70 -10.96 15.70
C VAL A 427 1.69 -11.51 14.69
N VAL A 428 1.45 -10.75 13.62
CA VAL A 428 0.52 -11.11 12.53
C VAL A 428 1.27 -11.08 11.22
N PHE A 429 1.21 -12.19 10.49
CA PHE A 429 1.84 -12.33 9.18
C PHE A 429 0.83 -12.05 8.07
N ASN A 430 1.21 -11.19 7.14
CA ASN A 430 0.48 -10.94 5.90
C ASN A 430 1.33 -11.38 4.71
N SER A 431 0.79 -12.30 3.91
CA SER A 431 1.44 -12.76 2.69
C SER A 431 0.67 -12.23 1.49
N PRO A 432 1.35 -11.58 0.52
CA PRO A 432 0.71 -11.20 -0.73
C PRO A 432 0.27 -12.39 -1.58
N TYR A 433 0.84 -13.58 -1.35
CA TYR A 433 0.64 -14.75 -2.18
C TYR A 433 -0.57 -15.55 -1.65
N PRO A 434 -1.79 -15.35 -2.20
CA PRO A 434 -2.97 -16.03 -1.71
C PRO A 434 -2.82 -17.55 -1.84
N GLY A 435 -3.25 -18.27 -0.81
CA GLY A 435 -3.26 -19.74 -0.81
C GLY A 435 -1.90 -20.42 -0.75
N ALA A 436 -0.78 -19.69 -0.70
CA ALA A 436 0.56 -20.26 -0.59
C ALA A 436 0.75 -21.05 0.73
N THR A 437 1.28 -22.26 0.62
CA THR A 437 1.48 -23.20 1.73
C THR A 437 2.94 -23.58 1.94
N THR A 438 3.81 -23.32 0.96
CA THR A 438 5.23 -23.61 1.02
C THR A 438 6.05 -22.53 0.31
N LYS A 439 7.37 -22.56 0.51
CA LYS A 439 8.32 -21.72 -0.22
C LYS A 439 9.13 -22.59 -1.16
N GLY A 440 9.27 -22.15 -2.42
CA GLY A 440 10.13 -22.80 -3.40
C GLY A 440 11.59 -22.83 -2.96
N THR A 441 12.27 -23.95 -3.23
CA THR A 441 13.67 -24.15 -2.84
C THR A 441 14.60 -23.33 -3.73
N TYR A 442 14.28 -23.21 -5.02
CA TYR A 442 15.11 -22.52 -6.00
C TYR A 442 14.58 -21.11 -6.31
N SER A 443 13.29 -21.00 -6.57
CA SER A 443 12.60 -19.75 -6.87
C SER A 443 12.59 -18.79 -5.69
N GLY A 444 12.61 -19.33 -4.46
CA GLY A 444 12.43 -18.53 -3.24
C GLY A 444 11.03 -17.92 -3.13
N ARG A 445 10.06 -18.34 -3.95
CA ARG A 445 8.70 -17.80 -3.95
C ARG A 445 7.77 -18.60 -3.06
N PRO A 446 6.90 -17.95 -2.26
CA PRO A 446 5.76 -18.63 -1.64
C PRO A 446 4.77 -19.11 -2.72
N TYR A 447 4.37 -20.37 -2.66
CA TYR A 447 3.37 -20.96 -3.58
C TYR A 447 2.65 -22.15 -2.95
N ASN A 448 1.63 -22.67 -3.62
CA ASN A 448 0.91 -23.88 -3.24
C ASN A 448 1.13 -25.00 -4.26
N PRO A 449 1.89 -26.06 -3.92
CA PRO A 449 2.19 -27.14 -4.85
C PRO A 449 0.94 -27.96 -5.22
N ASP A 450 -0.06 -28.04 -4.34
CA ASP A 450 -1.32 -28.75 -4.62
C ASP A 450 -2.18 -28.00 -5.64
N LYS A 451 -1.93 -26.69 -5.84
CA LYS A 451 -2.60 -25.83 -6.81
C LYS A 451 -1.68 -25.40 -7.98
N ALA A 452 -0.57 -26.11 -8.20
CA ALA A 452 0.44 -25.73 -9.19
C ALA A 452 0.30 -26.46 -10.54
N GLY A 453 -0.76 -27.25 -10.74
CA GLY A 453 -0.97 -27.97 -12.00
C GLY A 453 -0.06 -29.19 -12.19
N GLY A 454 0.28 -29.88 -11.10
CA GLY A 454 1.08 -31.11 -11.11
C GLY A 454 2.34 -31.02 -10.24
N PRO A 455 3.04 -32.15 -10.03
CA PRO A 455 4.24 -32.20 -9.19
C PRO A 455 5.38 -31.37 -9.77
N ILE A 456 6.35 -31.01 -8.93
CA ILE A 456 7.62 -30.43 -9.37
C ILE A 456 8.46 -31.53 -10.02
N GLU A 457 8.99 -31.26 -11.20
CA GLU A 457 9.89 -32.12 -11.95
C GLU A 457 11.31 -31.53 -11.96
N ARG A 458 12.30 -32.30 -12.43
CA ARG A 458 13.67 -31.80 -12.59
C ARG A 458 14.02 -31.71 -14.06
N LEU A 459 13.69 -30.57 -14.67
CA LEU A 459 13.80 -30.30 -16.09
C LEU A 459 15.06 -29.48 -16.43
N ASP A 460 15.52 -29.58 -17.67
CA ASP A 460 16.70 -28.86 -18.17
C ASP A 460 16.40 -28.20 -19.52
N TRP A 461 16.56 -26.87 -19.58
CA TRP A 461 16.31 -26.07 -20.77
C TRP A 461 17.42 -26.18 -21.81
N ARG A 462 18.64 -26.59 -21.43
CA ARG A 462 19.85 -26.44 -22.26
C ARG A 462 19.79 -27.20 -23.59
N LYS A 463 19.11 -28.34 -23.59
CA LYS A 463 18.96 -29.23 -24.76
C LYS A 463 17.75 -28.90 -25.63
N THR A 464 16.94 -27.92 -25.25
CA THR A 464 15.74 -27.55 -25.99
C THR A 464 16.08 -26.96 -27.35
N LYS A 465 15.29 -27.39 -28.35
CA LYS A 465 15.27 -26.79 -29.69
C LYS A 465 14.02 -25.93 -29.82
N ILE A 466 14.20 -24.69 -30.26
CA ILE A 466 13.11 -23.77 -30.54
C ILE A 466 12.45 -24.20 -31.86
N THR A 467 11.13 -24.35 -31.85
CA THR A 467 10.32 -24.81 -33.00
C THR A 467 9.21 -23.82 -33.31
N ALA A 468 8.66 -23.88 -34.53
CA ALA A 468 7.52 -23.05 -34.91
C ALA A 468 6.31 -23.29 -33.99
N ASP A 469 5.94 -24.55 -33.76
CA ASP A 469 4.80 -24.92 -32.91
C ASP A 469 4.99 -24.44 -31.47
N GLY A 470 6.21 -24.58 -30.91
CA GLY A 470 6.49 -24.09 -29.57
C GLY A 470 6.43 -22.57 -29.47
N ILE A 471 6.84 -21.82 -30.49
CA ILE A 471 6.65 -20.36 -30.51
C ILE A 471 5.15 -20.00 -30.49
N GLU A 472 4.30 -20.76 -31.17
CA GLU A 472 2.85 -20.55 -31.10
C GLU A 472 2.28 -20.86 -29.70
N LEU A 473 2.82 -21.87 -29.00
CA LEU A 473 2.46 -22.13 -27.60
C LEU A 473 2.90 -21.01 -26.66
N VAL A 474 4.10 -20.46 -26.83
CA VAL A 474 4.59 -19.30 -26.07
C VAL A 474 3.66 -18.09 -26.27
N LYS A 475 3.28 -17.80 -27.53
CA LYS A 475 2.32 -16.73 -27.83
C LYS A 475 0.95 -16.99 -27.20
N LEU A 476 0.49 -18.23 -27.23
CA LEU A 476 -0.80 -18.62 -26.67
C LEU A 476 -0.84 -18.38 -25.17
N HIS A 477 0.19 -18.82 -24.45
CA HIS A 477 0.33 -18.60 -23.01
C HIS A 477 0.45 -17.12 -22.65
N THR A 478 1.41 -16.42 -23.25
CA THR A 478 1.63 -14.99 -22.97
C THR A 478 0.41 -14.12 -23.31
N SER A 479 -0.40 -14.51 -24.31
CA SER A 479 -1.65 -13.80 -24.65
C SER A 479 -2.76 -13.88 -23.59
N ARG A 480 -2.61 -14.73 -22.56
CA ARG A 480 -3.52 -14.79 -21.41
C ARG A 480 -3.43 -13.51 -20.57
N PHE A 481 -2.28 -12.86 -20.55
CA PHE A 481 -2.01 -11.71 -19.70
C PHE A 481 -2.17 -10.39 -20.47
N GLU A 482 -2.09 -9.28 -19.74
CA GLU A 482 -2.02 -7.97 -20.38
C GLU A 482 -0.83 -7.91 -21.35
N PRO A 483 -0.94 -7.13 -22.45
CA PRO A 483 0.16 -6.99 -23.40
C PRO A 483 1.48 -6.66 -22.68
N SER A 484 2.59 -7.27 -23.10
CA SER A 484 3.93 -6.98 -22.56
C SER A 484 4.93 -6.77 -23.69
N ASP A 485 5.61 -5.61 -23.67
CA ASP A 485 6.69 -5.23 -24.56
C ASP A 485 7.91 -6.15 -24.38
N ALA A 486 8.18 -6.58 -23.15
CA ALA A 486 9.23 -7.55 -22.86
C ALA A 486 8.93 -8.90 -23.52
N ASN A 487 7.71 -9.41 -23.34
CA ASN A 487 7.24 -10.64 -23.99
C ASN A 487 7.32 -10.52 -25.52
N LYS A 488 6.94 -9.37 -26.07
CA LYS A 488 7.04 -9.11 -27.51
C LYS A 488 8.48 -9.22 -28.01
N ILE A 489 9.44 -8.63 -27.29
CA ILE A 489 10.87 -8.71 -27.64
C ILE A 489 11.35 -10.15 -27.58
N MET A 490 11.04 -10.89 -26.50
CA MET A 490 11.45 -12.28 -26.37
C MET A 490 10.85 -13.16 -27.48
N ILE A 491 9.56 -13.00 -27.80
CA ILE A 491 8.91 -13.72 -28.90
C ILE A 491 9.55 -13.39 -30.25
N ASP A 492 9.90 -12.13 -30.50
CA ASP A 492 10.58 -11.73 -31.74
C ASP A 492 12.00 -12.28 -31.84
N ARG A 493 12.71 -12.39 -30.71
CA ARG A 493 14.00 -13.09 -30.65
C ARG A 493 13.86 -14.57 -30.99
N LEU A 494 12.86 -15.27 -30.43
CA LEU A 494 12.59 -16.68 -30.75
C LEU A 494 12.34 -16.89 -32.25
N LYS A 495 11.61 -15.98 -32.91
CA LYS A 495 11.41 -16.02 -34.38
C LYS A 495 12.72 -15.86 -35.16
N LYS A 496 13.59 -14.92 -34.75
CA LYS A 496 14.90 -14.72 -35.38
C LYS A 496 15.80 -15.93 -35.21
N ILE A 497 15.76 -16.59 -34.05
CA ILE A 497 16.47 -17.85 -33.80
C ILE A 497 15.97 -18.96 -34.74
N LEU A 498 14.65 -19.12 -34.85
CA LEU A 498 14.05 -20.12 -35.75
C LEU A 498 14.47 -19.90 -37.22
N GLN A 499 14.66 -18.65 -37.62
CA GLN A 499 15.11 -18.27 -38.97
C GLN A 499 16.63 -18.37 -39.17
N GLY A 500 17.40 -18.77 -38.14
CA GLY A 500 18.86 -18.82 -38.19
C GLY A 500 19.54 -17.44 -38.21
N GLN A 501 18.82 -16.37 -37.88
CA GLN A 501 19.35 -15.00 -37.86
C GLN A 501 20.01 -14.64 -36.51
N LEU A 502 19.78 -15.43 -35.48
CA LEU A 502 20.31 -15.23 -34.14
C LEU A 502 20.64 -16.58 -33.50
N GLU A 503 21.77 -16.69 -32.80
CA GLU A 503 22.10 -17.88 -32.02
C GLU A 503 21.35 -17.88 -30.69
N ALA A 504 20.71 -19.00 -30.35
CA ALA A 504 19.93 -19.11 -29.13
C ALA A 504 20.82 -18.99 -27.87
N THR A 505 20.51 -18.02 -27.02
CA THR A 505 21.15 -17.89 -25.70
C THR A 505 20.44 -18.74 -24.64
N ASP A 506 21.06 -18.86 -23.47
CA ASP A 506 20.44 -19.54 -22.33
C ASP A 506 19.16 -18.84 -21.87
N THR A 507 19.11 -17.51 -21.89
CA THR A 507 17.90 -16.72 -21.57
C THR A 507 16.76 -17.02 -22.54
N ASP A 508 17.04 -17.08 -23.86
CA ASP A 508 16.02 -17.42 -24.87
C ASP A 508 15.44 -18.82 -24.63
N LYS A 509 16.30 -19.78 -24.29
CA LYS A 509 15.88 -21.17 -24.01
C LYS A 509 15.06 -21.25 -22.73
N ARG A 510 15.49 -20.60 -21.64
CA ARG A 510 14.76 -20.57 -20.36
C ARG A 510 13.38 -19.97 -20.55
N PHE A 511 13.28 -18.80 -21.17
CA PHE A 511 12.00 -18.18 -21.51
C PHE A 511 11.11 -19.14 -22.29
N TYR A 512 11.59 -19.66 -23.43
CA TYR A 512 10.82 -20.57 -24.27
C TYR A 512 10.31 -21.81 -23.49
N THR A 513 11.16 -22.44 -22.68
CA THR A 513 10.77 -23.62 -21.91
C THR A 513 9.88 -23.31 -20.72
N HIS A 514 10.07 -22.15 -20.09
CA HIS A 514 9.28 -21.67 -18.96
C HIS A 514 7.84 -21.42 -19.40
N GLU A 515 7.63 -20.58 -20.41
CA GLU A 515 6.29 -20.21 -20.87
C GLU A 515 5.47 -21.44 -21.33
N ILE A 516 6.12 -22.42 -21.98
CA ILE A 516 5.44 -23.65 -22.41
C ILE A 516 5.08 -24.52 -21.20
N ARG A 517 5.99 -24.68 -20.24
CA ARG A 517 5.76 -25.51 -19.06
C ARG A 517 4.68 -24.91 -18.15
N GLU A 518 4.66 -23.59 -18.02
CA GLU A 518 3.64 -22.88 -17.26
C GLU A 518 2.26 -23.05 -17.90
N LEU A 519 2.17 -23.01 -19.25
CA LEU A 519 0.94 -23.31 -19.99
C LEU A 519 0.42 -24.74 -19.71
N GLU A 520 1.30 -25.73 -19.68
CA GLU A 520 0.92 -27.12 -19.35
C GLU A 520 0.31 -27.21 -17.96
N ARG A 521 0.90 -26.50 -16.98
CA ARG A 521 0.37 -26.44 -15.61
C ARG A 521 -1.00 -25.77 -15.55
N PHE A 522 -1.20 -24.68 -16.28
CA PHE A 522 -2.54 -24.08 -16.41
C PHE A 522 -3.58 -25.05 -16.98
N ARG A 523 -3.21 -25.83 -18.02
CA ARG A 523 -4.10 -26.84 -18.59
C ARG A 523 -4.39 -27.99 -17.63
N ALA A 524 -3.41 -28.40 -16.84
CA ALA A 524 -3.59 -29.40 -15.79
C ALA A 524 -4.51 -28.93 -14.66
N LEU A 525 -4.64 -27.62 -14.45
CA LEU A 525 -5.64 -26.99 -13.57
C LEU A 525 -7.01 -26.80 -14.24
N GLU A 526 -7.19 -27.30 -15.47
CA GLU A 526 -8.41 -27.12 -16.28
C GLU A 526 -8.76 -25.64 -16.55
N ILE A 527 -7.77 -24.75 -16.44
CA ILE A 527 -7.94 -23.33 -16.76
C ILE A 527 -7.86 -23.16 -18.28
N PRO A 528 -8.91 -22.62 -18.94
CA PRO A 528 -8.91 -22.46 -20.38
C PRO A 528 -7.75 -21.59 -20.89
N ASP A 529 -7.26 -21.91 -22.08
CA ASP A 529 -6.28 -21.08 -22.77
C ASP A 529 -6.84 -19.66 -22.98
N LYS A 530 -5.98 -18.64 -22.91
CA LYS A 530 -6.31 -17.20 -23.05
C LYS A 530 -7.21 -16.60 -21.95
N ILE A 531 -7.69 -17.38 -20.99
CA ILE A 531 -8.46 -16.88 -19.86
C ILE A 531 -7.53 -16.62 -18.68
N ARG A 532 -7.51 -15.36 -18.20
CA ARG A 532 -6.91 -14.98 -16.92
C ARG A 532 -7.93 -15.24 -15.80
N PRO A 533 -7.66 -16.13 -14.83
CA PRO A 533 -8.56 -16.33 -13.70
C PRO A 533 -8.72 -15.06 -12.86
N GLU A 534 -9.92 -14.83 -12.34
CA GLU A 534 -10.23 -13.74 -11.39
C GLU A 534 -9.88 -14.13 -9.94
N ASP A 535 -8.68 -14.68 -9.73
CA ASP A 535 -8.21 -15.22 -8.45
C ASP A 535 -7.10 -14.37 -7.81
N ARG A 536 -6.95 -13.13 -8.30
CA ARG A 536 -5.90 -12.18 -7.90
C ARG A 536 -4.47 -12.73 -8.07
N GLY A 537 -4.28 -13.59 -9.05
CA GLY A 537 -2.96 -14.13 -9.40
C GLY A 537 -2.58 -15.36 -8.59
N GLU A 538 -3.49 -16.01 -7.87
CA GLU A 538 -3.21 -17.29 -7.18
C GLU A 538 -2.73 -18.36 -8.17
N ALA A 539 -3.51 -18.64 -9.21
CA ALA A 539 -3.16 -19.63 -10.22
C ALA A 539 -1.84 -19.27 -10.89
N TRP A 540 -1.69 -18.01 -11.33
CA TRP A 540 -0.45 -17.52 -11.92
C TRP A 540 0.74 -17.76 -11.00
N ASN A 541 0.69 -17.31 -9.74
CA ASN A 541 1.80 -17.45 -8.82
C ASN A 541 2.15 -18.92 -8.57
N ASN A 542 1.15 -19.78 -8.40
CA ASN A 542 1.37 -21.21 -8.15
C ASN A 542 1.98 -21.92 -9.35
N THR A 543 1.48 -21.67 -10.57
CA THR A 543 2.05 -22.23 -11.79
C THR A 543 3.43 -21.66 -12.10
N HIS A 544 3.63 -20.37 -11.84
CA HIS A 544 4.88 -19.65 -12.10
C HIS A 544 6.01 -20.15 -11.21
N ALA A 545 5.78 -20.12 -9.90
CA ALA A 545 6.76 -20.59 -8.92
C ALA A 545 7.12 -22.05 -9.18
N ALA A 546 6.13 -22.91 -9.43
CA ALA A 546 6.38 -24.31 -9.72
C ALA A 546 7.18 -24.53 -11.02
N THR A 547 6.99 -23.69 -12.03
CA THR A 547 7.78 -23.74 -13.26
C THR A 547 9.23 -23.30 -13.04
N LEU A 548 9.45 -22.28 -12.20
CA LEU A 548 10.80 -21.91 -11.79
C LEU A 548 11.50 -23.05 -11.01
N GLU A 549 10.77 -23.74 -10.12
CA GLU A 549 11.28 -24.93 -9.43
C GLU A 549 11.63 -26.07 -10.41
N ASP A 550 10.79 -26.29 -11.42
CA ASP A 550 11.01 -27.32 -12.45
C ASP A 550 12.36 -27.16 -13.14
N TYR A 551 12.80 -25.91 -13.34
CA TYR A 551 14.06 -25.56 -13.96
C TYR A 551 15.13 -25.08 -12.97
N GLN A 552 14.90 -25.18 -11.65
CA GLN A 552 15.86 -24.75 -10.62
C GLN A 552 16.33 -23.28 -10.81
N LEU A 553 15.41 -22.40 -11.21
CA LEU A 553 15.64 -20.98 -11.43
C LEU A 553 15.21 -20.17 -10.20
N THR A 554 15.91 -19.06 -9.93
CA THR A 554 15.45 -18.04 -8.98
C THR A 554 14.37 -17.17 -9.64
N SER A 555 13.74 -16.26 -8.88
CA SER A 555 12.75 -15.32 -9.40
C SER A 555 13.34 -14.08 -10.08
N GLU A 556 14.63 -14.06 -10.40
CA GLU A 556 15.27 -12.89 -11.01
C GLU A 556 14.90 -12.74 -12.49
N LEU A 557 14.57 -11.50 -12.88
CA LEU A 557 14.03 -11.19 -14.21
C LEU A 557 15.07 -11.49 -15.31
N GLU A 558 16.35 -11.28 -15.02
CA GLU A 558 17.51 -11.53 -15.89
C GLU A 558 17.65 -13.00 -16.30
N LEU A 559 17.00 -13.92 -15.59
CA LEU A 559 17.01 -15.33 -15.97
C LEU A 559 16.08 -15.63 -17.16
N LEU A 560 14.96 -14.91 -17.27
CA LEU A 560 13.95 -15.13 -18.29
C LEU A 560 13.95 -14.05 -19.39
N TYR A 561 14.44 -12.84 -19.11
CA TYR A 561 14.41 -11.72 -20.05
C TYR A 561 15.80 -11.19 -20.37
N THR A 562 16.03 -10.85 -21.64
CA THR A 562 17.27 -10.18 -22.03
C THR A 562 17.26 -8.72 -21.56
N PRO A 563 18.43 -8.06 -21.44
CA PRO A 563 18.49 -6.65 -21.04
C PRO A 563 17.60 -5.73 -21.89
N GLU A 564 17.46 -6.00 -23.19
CA GLU A 564 16.60 -5.22 -24.08
C GLU A 564 15.10 -5.42 -23.79
N ALA A 565 14.72 -6.64 -23.40
CA ALA A 565 13.35 -6.95 -22.99
C ALA A 565 13.01 -6.30 -21.66
N ILE A 566 13.93 -6.33 -20.69
CA ILE A 566 13.81 -5.65 -19.39
C ILE A 566 13.65 -4.13 -19.59
N GLU A 567 14.50 -3.52 -20.42
CA GLU A 567 14.41 -2.08 -20.71
C GLU A 567 13.07 -1.73 -21.42
N ALA A 568 12.51 -2.64 -22.20
CA ALA A 568 11.21 -2.44 -22.82
C ALA A 568 10.06 -2.57 -21.83
N ASP A 569 10.16 -3.47 -20.84
CA ASP A 569 9.24 -3.53 -19.71
C ASP A 569 9.23 -2.20 -18.94
N ASP A 570 10.42 -1.72 -18.57
CA ASP A 570 10.59 -0.43 -17.87
C ASP A 570 9.93 0.72 -18.65
N ARG A 571 10.10 0.73 -19.97
CA ARG A 571 9.47 1.72 -20.86
C ARG A 571 7.96 1.56 -20.93
N GLN A 572 7.43 0.35 -20.99
CA GLN A 572 6.00 0.09 -21.02
C GLN A 572 5.34 0.51 -19.71
N THR A 573 5.89 0.05 -18.58
CA THR A 573 5.48 0.44 -17.24
C THR A 573 5.49 1.97 -17.11
N ALA A 574 6.47 2.67 -17.69
CA ALA A 574 6.50 4.14 -17.71
C ALA A 574 5.41 4.79 -18.59
N ARG A 575 4.89 4.11 -19.63
CA ARG A 575 3.81 4.60 -20.50
C ARG A 575 2.44 4.35 -19.89
N GLU A 576 2.19 3.17 -19.34
CA GLU A 576 0.89 2.76 -18.79
C GLU A 576 0.57 3.46 -17.46
N ASN A 577 1.60 3.86 -16.72
CA ASN A 577 1.46 4.66 -15.52
C ASN A 577 1.32 6.18 -15.78
N GLN A 578 1.08 6.61 -17.03
CA GLN A 578 0.73 8.01 -17.38
C GLN A 578 -0.76 8.23 -17.14
#